data_AF-A0A1X4J184-F1
#
_entry.id   AF-A0A1X4J184-F1
#
_cell.length_a   1.000
_cell.length_b   1.000
_cell.length_c   1.000
_cell.angle_alpha   90.00
_cell.angle_beta   90.00
_cell.angle_gamma   90.00
#
_symmetry.space_group_name_H-M   'P 1'
#
loop_
_entity.id
_entity.type
_entity.pdbx_description
1 polymer ?
#
loop_
_entity_poly.entity_id
_entity_poly.type
_entity_poly.pdbx_seq_one_letter_code
_entity_poly.pdbx_strand_id
1 'polypeptide(L)'
;MTTITYKVLPAPARARKIKGGGTAEDRFADTLSEVLNTQAQDGWEFLRAETLPSEERAGLTGTRNVFRTMLVFRRAIDISEDQATREALRLLEDRS
;
A
#
# COMPACT_ATOMS: atom_id res chain seq x y z
N MET A 1 9.32 7.36 20.37
CA MET A 1 9.78 6.13 19.69
C MET A 1 9.03 6.06 18.37
N THR A 2 9.73 6.01 17.24
CA THR A 2 9.08 6.00 15.92
C THR A 2 8.65 4.58 15.57
N THR A 3 7.35 4.36 15.36
CA THR A 3 6.81 3.07 14.95
C THR A 3 6.62 3.07 13.44
N ILE A 4 7.03 2.00 12.75
CA ILE A 4 6.84 1.87 11.30
C ILE A 4 5.63 0.99 11.04
N THR A 5 4.71 1.47 10.21
CA THR A 5 3.61 0.66 9.65
C THR A 5 3.90 0.35 8.20
N TYR A 6 3.49 -0.84 7.75
CA TYR A 6 3.61 -1.28 6.36
C TYR A 6 2.23 -1.42 5.72
N LYS A 7 2.16 -1.11 4.42
CA LYS A 7 1.01 -1.35 3.57
C LYS A 7 1.46 -2.12 2.33
N VAL A 8 0.69 -3.13 1.93
CA VAL A 8 1.02 -3.98 0.78
C VAL A 8 -0.15 -3.98 -0.17
N LEU A 9 0.10 -3.72 -1.45
CA LEU A 9 -0.90 -3.65 -2.51
C LEU A 9 -0.48 -4.53 -3.68
N PRO A 10 -1.39 -5.21 -4.40
CA PRO A 10 -1.03 -5.90 -5.63
C PRO A 10 -0.56 -4.89 -6.67
N ALA A 11 0.51 -5.22 -7.40
CA ALA A 11 0.96 -4.40 -8.52
C ALA A 11 -0.11 -4.40 -9.63
N PRO A 12 -0.30 -3.27 -10.34
CA PRO A 12 -1.20 -3.23 -11.49
C PRO A 12 -0.81 -4.29 -12.52
N ALA A 13 -1.73 -5.18 -12.86
CA ALA A 13 -1.48 -6.22 -13.87
C ALA A 13 -1.65 -5.69 -15.31
N ARG A 14 -2.34 -4.56 -15.50
CA ARG A 14 -2.65 -3.98 -16.81
C ARG A 14 -2.72 -2.46 -16.71
N ALA A 15 -2.29 -1.82 -17.78
CA ALA A 15 -2.47 -0.39 -17.96
C ALA A 15 -3.95 -0.03 -18.05
N ARG A 16 -4.32 1.13 -17.51
CA ARG A 16 -5.67 1.68 -17.69
C ARG A 16 -5.88 2.03 -19.16
N LYS A 17 -7.08 1.77 -19.69
CA LYS A 17 -7.42 2.16 -21.05
C LYS A 17 -7.71 3.67 -21.08
N ILE A 18 -6.77 4.44 -21.64
CA ILE A 18 -6.94 5.88 -21.85
C ILE A 18 -7.08 6.14 -23.35
N LYS A 19 -8.15 6.81 -23.75
CA LYS A 19 -8.41 7.18 -25.15
C LYS A 19 -7.44 8.29 -25.55
N GLY A 20 -6.63 8.05 -26.57
CA GLY A 20 -5.61 9.01 -27.04
C GLY A 20 -4.29 8.99 -26.28
N GLY A 21 -4.06 8.01 -25.40
CA GLY A 21 -2.79 7.85 -24.68
C GLY A 21 -1.68 7.22 -25.53
N GLY A 22 -0.44 7.41 -25.10
CA GLY A 22 0.82 6.94 -25.73
C GLY A 22 0.93 5.42 -25.91
N THR A 23 2.16 4.90 -25.99
CA THR A 23 2.43 3.47 -26.19
C THR A 23 1.85 2.62 -25.04
N ALA A 24 1.82 1.29 -25.21
CA ALA A 24 1.36 0.39 -24.15
C ALA A 24 2.24 0.49 -22.90
N GLU A 25 3.54 0.74 -23.08
CA GLU A 25 4.50 0.98 -22.01
C GLU A 25 4.19 2.28 -21.28
N ASP A 26 3.97 3.38 -22.00
CA ASP A 26 3.63 4.68 -21.40
C ASP A 26 2.39 4.58 -20.51
N ARG A 27 1.32 3.94 -21.01
CA ARG A 27 0.08 3.77 -20.23
C ARG A 27 0.29 2.91 -18.99
N PHE A 28 1.20 1.94 -19.07
CA PHE A 28 1.54 1.11 -17.91
C PHE A 28 2.32 1.90 -16.88
N ALA A 29 3.31 2.67 -17.33
CA ALA A 29 4.08 3.59 -16.48
C ALA A 29 3.18 4.63 -15.80
N ASP A 30 2.22 5.22 -16.52
CA ASP A 30 1.23 6.14 -15.97
C ASP A 30 0.36 5.47 -14.89
N THR A 31 -0.10 4.24 -15.17
CA THR A 31 -0.91 3.47 -14.22
C THR A 31 -0.13 3.16 -12.95
N LEU A 32 1.14 2.78 -13.07
CA LEU A 32 2.01 2.54 -11.92
C LEU A 32 2.30 3.84 -11.16
N SER A 33 2.63 4.91 -11.87
CA SER A 33 2.87 6.25 -11.32
C SER A 33 1.68 6.73 -10.49
N GLU A 34 0.46 6.53 -10.97
CA GLU A 34 -0.74 6.92 -10.24
C GLU A 34 -0.91 6.15 -8.93
N VAL A 35 -0.64 4.84 -8.91
CA VAL A 35 -0.66 4.05 -7.68
C VAL A 35 0.38 4.58 -6.68
N LEU A 36 1.61 4.81 -7.14
CA LEU A 36 2.68 5.34 -6.30
C LEU A 36 2.33 6.73 -5.75
N ASN A 37 1.85 7.63 -6.60
CA ASN A 37 1.49 8.99 -6.21
C ASN A 37 0.29 9.03 -5.25
N THR A 38 -0.71 8.16 -5.46
CA THR A 38 -1.84 8.04 -4.53
C THR A 38 -1.36 7.62 -3.14
N GLN A 39 -0.46 6.63 -3.06
CA GLN A 39 0.09 6.21 -1.77
C GLN A 39 0.98 7.30 -1.15
N ALA A 40 1.79 7.98 -1.94
CA ALA A 40 2.61 9.09 -1.48
C ALA A 40 1.79 10.26 -0.92
N GLN A 41 0.65 10.59 -1.55
CA GLN A 41 -0.29 11.60 -1.05
C GLN A 41 -0.88 11.23 0.33
N ASP A 42 -1.11 9.94 0.57
CA ASP A 42 -1.54 9.40 1.86
C ASP A 42 -0.38 9.28 2.88
N GLY A 43 0.81 9.78 2.54
CA GLY A 43 2.01 9.76 3.37
C GLY A 43 2.77 8.43 3.39
N TRP A 44 2.48 7.51 2.47
CA TRP A 44 3.19 6.24 2.36
C TRP A 44 4.40 6.35 1.44
N GLU A 45 5.55 5.86 1.89
CA GLU A 45 6.79 5.76 1.12
C GLU A 45 6.86 4.40 0.41
N PHE A 46 7.14 4.39 -0.89
CA PHE A 46 7.39 3.16 -1.62
C PHE A 46 8.72 2.54 -1.18
N LEU A 47 8.69 1.28 -0.76
CA LEU A 47 9.87 0.56 -0.30
C LEU A 47 10.44 -0.37 -1.38
N ARG A 48 9.61 -1.26 -1.93
CA ARG A 48 10.03 -2.26 -2.94
C ARG A 48 8.83 -2.95 -3.59
N ALA A 49 9.09 -3.66 -4.68
CA ALA A 49 8.17 -4.60 -5.29
C ALA A 49 8.66 -6.04 -5.04
N GLU A 50 7.79 -6.90 -4.52
CA GLU A 50 8.08 -8.30 -4.19
C GLU A 50 7.28 -9.24 -5.06
N THR A 51 7.90 -10.30 -5.59
CA THR A 51 7.18 -11.32 -6.37
C THR A 51 7.12 -12.62 -5.56
N LEU A 52 5.92 -12.97 -5.11
CA LEU A 52 5.68 -14.08 -4.18
C LEU A 52 4.75 -15.13 -4.79
N PRO A 53 4.92 -16.43 -4.47
CA PRO A 53 3.94 -17.44 -4.82
C PRO A 53 2.65 -17.25 -4.00
N SER A 54 1.51 -17.34 -4.67
CA SER A 54 0.17 -17.37 -4.08
C SER A 54 -0.52 -18.66 -4.49
N GLU A 55 -0.96 -19.45 -3.52
CA GLU A 55 -1.78 -20.62 -3.80
C GLU A 55 -3.21 -20.21 -4.15
N GLU A 56 -3.71 -20.73 -5.26
CA GLU A 56 -5.07 -20.49 -5.74
C GLU A 56 -5.74 -21.80 -6.11
N ARG A 57 -7.07 -21.87 -5.91
CA ARG A 57 -7.86 -23.02 -6.36
C ARG A 57 -7.78 -23.14 -7.88
N ALA A 58 -7.48 -24.34 -8.34
CA ALA A 58 -7.48 -24.74 -9.74
C ALA A 58 -8.48 -25.90 -9.95
N GLY A 59 -9.64 -25.59 -10.54
CA GLY A 59 -10.69 -26.59 -10.79
C GLY A 59 -11.39 -27.08 -9.52
N LEU A 60 -11.96 -28.29 -9.57
CA LEU A 60 -12.76 -28.83 -8.45
C LEU A 60 -11.91 -29.26 -7.24
N THR A 61 -10.73 -29.86 -7.47
CA THR A 61 -9.91 -30.48 -6.42
C THR A 61 -8.43 -30.04 -6.40
N GLY A 62 -7.99 -29.19 -7.34
CA GLY A 62 -6.58 -28.78 -7.45
C GLY A 62 -6.29 -27.42 -6.82
N THR A 63 -5.02 -27.19 -6.50
CA THR A 63 -4.45 -25.86 -6.26
C THR A 63 -3.30 -25.61 -7.25
N ARG A 64 -3.00 -24.35 -7.53
CA ARG A 64 -1.85 -23.94 -8.33
C ARG A 64 -1.13 -22.78 -7.64
N ASN A 65 0.18 -22.72 -7.81
CA ASN A 65 0.98 -21.56 -7.43
C ASN A 65 0.97 -20.52 -8.54
N VAL A 66 0.53 -19.31 -8.22
CA VAL A 66 0.58 -18.13 -9.09
C VAL A 66 1.55 -17.12 -8.49
N PHE A 67 2.58 -16.74 -9.23
CA PHE A 67 3.46 -15.65 -8.80
C PHE A 67 2.76 -14.31 -8.98
N ARG A 68 2.72 -13.51 -7.91
CA ARG A 68 2.11 -12.18 -7.89
C ARG A 68 3.13 -11.17 -7.42
N THR A 69 3.22 -10.06 -8.14
CA THR A 69 4.02 -8.92 -7.73
C THR A 69 3.20 -8.01 -6.81
N MET A 70 3.76 -7.68 -5.64
CA MET A 70 3.16 -6.89 -4.58
C MET A 70 4.04 -5.66 -4.34
N LEU A 71 3.43 -4.48 -4.31
CA LEU A 71 4.08 -3.22 -3.95
C LEU A 71 4.02 -3.05 -2.43
N VAL A 72 5.19 -2.88 -1.82
CA VAL A 72 5.35 -2.69 -0.37
C VAL A 72 5.64 -1.22 -0.11
N PHE A 73 4.85 -0.64 0.78
CA PHE A 73 4.99 0.73 1.26
C PHE A 73 5.20 0.74 2.76
N ARG A 74 5.84 1.79 3.27
CA ARG A 74 6.00 2.03 4.71
C ARG A 74 5.63 3.47 5.06
N ARG A 75 5.28 3.71 6.31
CA ARG A 75 5.12 5.07 6.86
C ARG A 75 5.55 5.07 8.31
N ALA A 76 6.30 6.09 8.70
CA ALA A 76 6.57 6.37 10.11
C ALA A 76 5.31 6.93 10.77
N ILE A 77 4.89 6.29 11.85
CA ILE A 77 3.96 6.87 12.81
C ILE A 77 4.83 7.43 13.91
N ASP A 78 4.88 8.75 13.99
CA ASP A 78 5.43 9.36 15.18
C ASP A 78 4.41 9.18 16.30
N ILE A 79 4.79 8.44 17.34
CA ILE A 79 4.01 8.36 18.58
C ILE A 79 4.36 9.62 19.39
N SER A 80 4.14 10.79 18.80
CA SER A 80 4.39 12.08 19.42
C SER A 80 3.23 13.03 19.10
N GLU A 81 2.79 13.72 20.15
CA GLU A 81 1.65 14.64 20.24
C GLU A 81 0.24 14.00 20.31
N ASP A 82 -0.42 13.55 19.24
CA ASP A 82 -1.88 13.37 19.29
C ASP A 82 -2.40 12.28 20.26
N GLN A 83 -1.72 11.12 20.37
CA GLN A 83 -2.13 10.10 21.35
C GLN A 83 -1.73 10.47 22.79
N ALA A 84 -0.57 11.10 22.97
CA ALA A 84 -0.13 11.56 24.29
C ALA A 84 -1.01 12.71 24.80
N THR A 85 -1.44 13.62 23.91
CA THR A 85 -2.36 14.71 24.22
C THR A 85 -3.76 14.19 24.55
N ARG A 86 -4.29 13.23 23.78
CA ARG A 86 -5.60 12.62 24.08
C ARG A 86 -5.59 11.79 25.37
N GLU A 87 -4.48 11.12 25.67
CA GLU A 87 -4.31 10.37 26.91
C GLU A 87 -4.12 11.31 28.10
N ALA A 88 -3.32 12.37 27.97
CA ALA A 88 -3.18 13.42 28.98
C ALA A 88 -4.51 14.15 29.25
N LEU A 89 -5.30 14.44 28.21
CA LEU A 89 -6.61 15.06 28.35
C LEU A 89 -7.59 14.16 29.11
N ARG A 90 -7.64 12.86 28.77
CA ARG A 90 -8.44 11.86 29.52
C ARG A 90 -8.06 11.79 30.99
N LEU A 91 -6.76 11.80 31.31
CA LEU A 91 -6.27 11.73 32.69
C LEU A 91 -6.59 12.99 33.53
N LEU A 92 -6.77 14.14 32.87
CA LEU A 92 -7.20 15.38 33.53
C LEU A 92 -8.71 15.41 33.78
N GLU A 93 -9.49 14.85 32.86
CA GLU A 93 -10.95 14.70 32.99
C GLU A 93 -11.33 13.73 34.11
N ASP A 94 -10.60 12.61 34.27
CA ASP A 94 -10.82 11.63 35.35
C ASP A 94 -10.44 12.13 36.76
N ARG A 95 -9.79 13.30 36.86
CA ARG A 95 -9.36 13.91 38.13
C ARG A 95 -10.26 15.05 38.63
N SER A 96 -11.32 15.38 37.89
CA SER A 96 -12.26 16.47 38.19
C SER A 96 -13.59 15.93 38.69
#